data_AF-W2SXG2-F1
#
_entry.id   AF-W2SXG2-F1
#
_cell.length_a   1.000
_cell.length_b   1.000
_cell.length_c   1.000
_cell.angle_alpha   90.00
_cell.angle_beta   90.00
_cell.angle_gamma   90.00
#
_symmetry.space_group_name_H-M   'P 1'
#
loop_
_entity.id
_entity.type
_entity.pdbx_description
1 polymer ?
#
loop_
_entity_poly.entity_id
_entity_poly.type
_entity_poly.pdbx_seq_one_letter_code
_entity_poly.pdbx_strand_id
1 'polypeptide(L)'
;MWNIDLYVGGTLEEPIEGSLVGPTFACIIAEQFVRLRDGDRFYFENKEVFTSAQIAALKAVTLSWVLCETGDSMTRIVPNAFTIDRGGRAVPC
;
A
#
# COMPACT_ATOMS: atom_id res chain seq x y z
N MET A 1 -15.64 17.30 -27.60
CA MET A 1 -15.49 16.10 -26.75
C MET A 1 -14.01 15.87 -26.37
N TRP A 2 -13.26 16.93 -26.07
CA TRP A 2 -11.80 16.85 -25.80
C TRP A 2 -11.41 17.42 -24.43
N ASN A 3 -12.38 17.98 -23.70
CA ASN A 3 -12.17 18.58 -22.37
C ASN A 3 -12.82 17.66 -21.34
N ILE A 4 -12.27 16.47 -21.16
CA ILE A 4 -12.65 15.59 -20.06
C ILE A 4 -11.65 15.84 -18.94
N ASP A 5 -12.13 16.24 -17.76
CA ASP A 5 -11.29 16.38 -16.58
C ASP A 5 -10.58 15.06 -16.26
N LEU A 6 -9.29 15.11 -15.96
CA LEU A 6 -8.47 13.91 -15.71
C LEU A 6 -9.09 12.99 -14.66
N TYR A 7 -9.62 13.56 -13.58
CA TYR A 7 -10.21 12.77 -12.51
C TYR A 7 -11.45 12.00 -13.00
N VAL A 8 -12.32 12.68 -13.74
CA VAL A 8 -13.53 12.09 -14.32
C VAL A 8 -13.17 11.03 -15.35
N GLY A 9 -12.28 11.35 -16.29
CA GLY A 9 -11.84 10.44 -17.34
C GLY A 9 -11.18 9.18 -16.78
N GLY A 10 -10.20 9.33 -15.88
CA GLY A 10 -9.47 8.21 -15.31
C GLY A 10 -10.31 7.31 -14.40
N THR A 11 -11.31 7.85 -13.71
CA THR A 11 -12.23 7.06 -12.87
C THR A 11 -13.22 6.25 -13.72
N LEU A 12 -13.52 6.71 -14.94
CA LEU A 12 -14.43 6.03 -15.86
C LEU A 12 -13.77 4.92 -16.67
N GLU A 13 -12.45 4.78 -16.63
CA GLU A 13 -11.75 3.68 -17.30
C GLU A 13 -12.02 2.33 -16.60
N GLU A 14 -12.12 1.26 -17.39
CA GLU A 14 -12.22 -0.10 -16.85
C GLU A 14 -10.93 -0.45 -16.08
N PRO A 15 -11.04 -0.98 -14.84
CA PRO A 15 -9.87 -1.43 -14.09
C PRO A 15 -9.10 -2.52 -14.82
N ILE A 16 -7.77 -2.48 -14.72
CA ILE A 16 -6.91 -3.59 -15.13
C ILE A 16 -7.23 -4.81 -14.25
N GLU A 17 -7.12 -6.03 -14.78
CA GLU A 17 -7.34 -7.26 -14.01
C GLU A 17 -6.52 -7.28 -12.70
N GLY A 18 -7.21 -7.45 -11.57
CA GLY A 18 -6.59 -7.41 -10.23
C GLY A 18 -6.27 -6.01 -9.68
N SER A 19 -6.57 -4.95 -10.42
CA SER A 19 -6.40 -3.55 -10.02
C SER A 19 -7.73 -2.91 -9.60
N LEU A 20 -7.66 -1.77 -8.92
CA LEU A 20 -8.80 -0.91 -8.62
C LEU A 20 -8.92 0.27 -9.60
N VAL A 21 -7.94 0.46 -10.48
CA VAL A 21 -7.85 1.61 -11.40
C VAL A 21 -7.56 1.16 -12.83
N GLY A 22 -8.04 1.95 -13.79
CA GLY A 22 -7.75 1.78 -15.22
C GLY A 22 -6.33 2.19 -15.62
N PRO A 23 -5.96 1.99 -16.89
CA PRO A 23 -4.59 2.15 -17.39
C PRO A 23 -3.99 3.55 -17.18
N THR A 24 -4.78 4.62 -17.33
CA THR A 24 -4.27 5.99 -17.18
C THR A 24 -3.86 6.25 -15.73
N PHE A 25 -4.75 5.95 -14.78
CA PHE A 25 -4.42 6.09 -13.36
C PHE A 25 -3.36 5.11 -12.88
N ALA A 26 -3.34 3.88 -13.39
CA ALA A 26 -2.27 2.94 -13.08
C ALA A 26 -0.89 3.51 -13.48
N CYS A 27 -0.78 4.09 -14.68
CA CYS A 27 0.45 4.74 -15.16
C CYS A 27 0.83 5.93 -14.28
N ILE A 28 -0.09 6.88 -14.05
CA ILE A 28 0.17 8.09 -13.28
C ILE A 28 0.56 7.73 -11.82
N ILE A 29 -0.20 6.86 -11.17
CA ILE A 29 0.07 6.44 -9.79
C ILE A 29 1.43 5.74 -9.71
N ALA A 30 1.72 4.79 -10.60
CA ALA A 30 3.00 4.08 -10.61
C ALA A 30 4.19 5.01 -10.82
N GLU A 31 4.14 5.90 -11.83
CA GLU A 31 5.20 6.88 -12.10
C GLU A 31 5.45 7.77 -10.88
N GLN A 32 4.39 8.23 -10.21
CA GLN A 32 4.54 9.05 -9.00
C GLN A 32 5.17 8.27 -7.85
N PHE A 33 4.74 7.02 -7.59
CA PHE A 33 5.33 6.18 -6.53
C PHE A 33 6.79 5.83 -6.82
N VAL A 34 7.15 5.53 -8.08
CA VAL A 34 8.54 5.27 -8.49
C VAL A 34 9.42 6.49 -8.25
N ARG A 35 8.96 7.69 -8.67
CA ARG A 35 9.72 8.94 -8.47
C ARG A 35 9.87 9.30 -6.99
N LEU A 36 8.84 9.07 -6.17
CA LEU A 36 8.91 9.26 -4.72
C LEU A 36 9.93 8.32 -4.08
N ARG A 37 9.97 7.06 -4.49
CA ARG A 37 10.92 6.06 -3.98
C ARG A 37 12.35 6.39 -4.42
N ASP A 38 12.58 6.53 -5.72
CA ASP A 38 13.92 6.64 -6.30
C ASP A 38 14.54 8.02 -6.05
N GLY A 39 13.71 9.05 -5.86
CA GLY A 39 14.13 10.41 -5.54
C GLY A 39 14.38 10.67 -4.04
N ASP A 40 13.97 9.76 -3.16
CA ASP A 40 14.16 9.93 -1.72
C ASP A 40 15.51 9.37 -1.28
N ARG A 41 16.43 10.27 -0.89
CA ARG A 41 17.72 9.90 -0.32
C ARG A 41 17.59 9.00 0.92
N PHE A 42 16.52 9.16 1.69
CA PHE A 42 16.24 8.43 2.92
C PHE A 42 15.27 7.26 2.74
N TYR A 43 15.00 6.85 1.50
CA TYR A 43 14.19 5.65 1.28
C TYR A 43 14.80 4.47 2.03
N PHE A 44 13.99 3.74 2.81
CA PHE A 44 14.49 2.84 3.86
C PHE A 44 15.32 1.66 3.34
N GLU A 45 15.20 1.31 2.06
CA GLU A 45 16.03 0.26 1.43
C GLU A 45 17.34 0.78 0.84
N ASN A 46 17.57 2.11 0.83
CA ASN A 46 18.83 2.67 0.37
C ASN A 46 19.97 2.27 1.30
N LYS A 47 21.16 2.13 0.71
CA LYS A 47 22.39 1.86 1.47
C LYS A 47 22.61 2.97 2.50
N GLU A 48 23.19 2.60 3.63
CA GLU A 48 23.57 3.54 4.70
C GLU A 48 22.40 4.21 5.46
N VAL A 49 21.14 3.97 5.07
CA VAL A 49 19.97 4.41 5.87
C VAL A 49 19.73 3.46 7.03
N PHE A 50 19.68 2.16 6.75
CA PHE A 50 19.53 1.09 7.75
C PHE A 50 20.51 -0.05 7.47
N THR A 51 20.85 -0.80 8.51
CA THR A 51 21.58 -2.08 8.36
C THR A 51 20.69 -3.15 7.72
N SER A 52 21.29 -4.18 7.14
CA SER A 52 20.52 -5.28 6.54
C SER A 52 19.63 -6.01 7.56
N ALA A 53 20.07 -6.12 8.82
CA ALA A 53 19.25 -6.70 9.89
C ALA A 53 18.03 -5.82 10.22
N GLN A 54 18.19 -4.50 10.24
CA GLN A 54 17.08 -3.55 10.44
C GLN A 54 16.10 -3.57 9.27
N ILE A 55 16.58 -3.65 8.02
CA ILE A 55 15.71 -3.78 6.83
C ILE A 55 14.88 -5.07 6.91
N ALA A 56 15.49 -6.19 7.32
CA ALA A 56 14.77 -7.44 7.50
C ALA A 56 13.66 -7.32 8.57
N ALA A 57 13.93 -6.61 9.67
CA ALA A 57 12.92 -6.33 10.69
C ALA A 57 11.79 -5.42 10.14
N LEU A 58 12.12 -4.36 9.41
CA LEU A 58 11.14 -3.45 8.80
C LEU A 58 10.24 -4.16 7.78
N LYS A 59 10.81 -5.06 6.95
CA LYS A 59 10.04 -5.84 5.97
C LYS A 59 9.11 -6.88 6.60
N ALA A 60 9.32 -7.25 7.86
CA ALA A 60 8.43 -8.16 8.59
C ALA A 60 7.20 -7.44 9.19
N VAL A 61 7.20 -6.10 9.24
CA VAL A 61 6.07 -5.32 9.77
C VAL A 61 4.87 -5.40 8.83
N THR A 62 3.68 -5.62 9.40
CA THR A 62 2.40 -5.56 8.68
C THR A 62 1.52 -4.48 9.28
N LEU A 63 0.59 -3.93 8.49
CA LEU A 63 -0.41 -2.97 9.01
C LEU A 63 -1.28 -3.63 10.09
N SER A 64 -1.59 -4.92 9.94
CA SER A 64 -2.33 -5.68 10.96
C SER A 64 -1.59 -5.75 12.29
N TRP A 65 -0.28 -5.97 12.26
CA TRP A 65 0.55 -5.95 13.48
C TRP A 65 0.57 -4.56 14.12
N VAL A 66 0.79 -3.50 13.34
CA VAL A 66 0.77 -2.11 13.87
C VAL A 66 -0.56 -1.82 14.58
N LEU A 67 -1.66 -2.18 13.93
CA LEU A 67 -3.00 -1.99 14.48
C LEU A 67 -3.22 -2.80 15.77
N CYS A 68 -2.72 -4.03 15.86
CA CYS A 68 -2.79 -4.83 17.09
C CYS A 68 -2.00 -4.20 18.24
N GLU A 69 -0.76 -3.75 18.00
CA GLU A 69 0.10 -3.18 19.04
C GLU A 69 -0.40 -1.83 19.56
N THR A 70 -1.08 -1.04 18.71
CA THR A 70 -1.52 0.31 19.07
C THR A 70 -3.01 0.40 19.40
N GLY A 71 -3.78 -0.68 19.23
CA GLY A 71 -5.23 -0.67 19.42
C GLY A 71 -5.65 -1.00 20.85
N ASP A 72 -6.27 -0.05 21.57
CA ASP A 72 -6.63 -0.17 23.00
C ASP A 72 -7.47 -1.41 23.38
N SER A 73 -8.23 -1.98 22.45
CA SER A 73 -9.10 -3.15 22.71
C SER A 73 -9.14 -4.13 21.53
N MET A 74 -8.11 -4.10 20.68
CA MET A 74 -8.02 -5.00 19.54
C MET A 74 -7.39 -6.32 19.97
N THR A 75 -8.19 -7.38 20.00
CA THR A 75 -7.72 -8.72 20.39
C THR A 75 -7.55 -9.66 19.21
N ARG A 76 -8.14 -9.33 18.06
CA ARG A 76 -8.11 -10.15 16.87
C ARG A 76 -8.11 -9.28 15.62
N ILE A 77 -7.34 -9.69 14.61
CA ILE A 77 -7.28 -9.01 13.32
C ILE A 77 -7.04 -10.00 12.19
N VAL A 78 -7.40 -9.62 10.98
CA VAL A 78 -7.07 -10.38 9.77
C VAL A 78 -5.59 -10.20 9.43
N PRO A 79 -4.86 -11.26 9.00
CA PRO A 79 -3.42 -11.14 8.74
C PRO A 79 -3.04 -10.09 7.67
N ASN A 80 -3.91 -9.87 6.68
CA ASN A 80 -3.76 -8.81 5.69
C ASN A 80 -4.91 -7.81 5.80
N ALA A 81 -4.62 -6.65 6.41
CA ALA A 81 -5.56 -5.55 6.63
C ALA A 81 -6.16 -4.95 5.34
N PHE A 82 -5.60 -5.23 4.16
CA PHE A 82 -6.15 -4.77 2.88
C PHE A 82 -7.19 -5.71 2.28
N THR A 83 -7.36 -6.92 2.83
CA THR A 83 -8.35 -7.88 2.34
C THR A 83 -9.68 -7.75 3.08
N ILE A 84 -10.78 -7.86 2.34
CA ILE A 84 -12.13 -7.88 2.90
C ILE A 84 -12.56 -9.33 3.09
N ASP A 85 -12.58 -9.80 4.35
CA ASP A 85 -13.12 -11.13 4.69
C ASP A 85 -14.14 -11.11 5.84
N ARG A 86 -14.57 -9.91 6.26
CA ARG A 86 -15.52 -9.67 7.36
C ARG A 86 -15.13 -10.37 8.67
N GLY A 87 -13.83 -10.53 8.93
CA GLY A 87 -13.31 -11.16 10.14
C GLY A 87 -13.34 -12.69 10.10
N GLY A 88 -13.69 -13.30 8.96
CA GLY A 88 -13.79 -14.76 8.83
C GLY A 88 -12.47 -15.51 9.08
N ARG A 89 -11.33 -14.83 8.90
CA ARG A 89 -9.99 -15.38 9.19
C ARG A 89 -9.24 -14.55 10.22
N ALA A 90 -9.96 -13.79 11.06
CA ALA A 90 -9.32 -13.03 12.12
C ALA A 90 -8.60 -14.00 13.06
N VAL A 91 -7.31 -13.75 13.31
CA VAL A 91 -6.47 -14.47 14.27
C VAL A 91 -6.28 -13.60 15.51
N PRO A 92 -5.94 -14.17 16.67
CA PRO A 92 -5.45 -13.36 17.78
C PRO A 92 -4.35 -12.42 17.30
N CYS A 93 -4.39 -11.19 17.80
CA CYS A 93 -3.15 -10.49 18.10
C CYS A 93 -2.37 -11.39 19.10
#